data_AF-K0RMI0-F1
#
_entry.id   AF-K0RMI0-F1
#
_cell.length_a   1.000
_cell.length_b   1.000
_cell.length_c   1.000
_cell.angle_alpha   90.00
_cell.angle_beta   90.00
_cell.angle_gamma   90.00
#
_symmetry.space_group_name_H-M   'P 1'
#
loop_
_entity.id
_entity.type
_entity.pdbx_description
1 polymer ?
#
loop_
_entity_poly.entity_id
_entity_poly.type
_entity_poly.pdbx_seq_one_letter_code
_entity_poly.pdbx_strand_id
1 'polypeptide(L)'
;MPSSTTEGGIKGFFTRAGTSFLAGGLYAKEKAWTLAKMGGKVGFYVATTSIVVLMPLIFEIMREGQMIETDKLQVKELRQQGYSDSQLQELGFPKAALGLSPAVLKST
;
A
#
# COMPACT_ATOMS: atom_id res chain seq x y z
N MET A 1 28.69 45.35 43.15
CA MET A 1 27.88 44.16 42.81
C MET A 1 26.51 44.62 42.37
N PRO A 2 26.13 44.53 41.08
CA PRO A 2 24.77 44.86 40.69
C PRO A 2 23.90 43.64 40.97
N SER A 3 22.94 43.78 41.88
CA SER A 3 21.88 42.80 42.05
C SER A 3 21.07 42.75 40.76
N SER A 4 21.05 41.60 40.10
CA SER A 4 20.11 41.32 39.03
C SER A 4 18.70 41.49 39.58
N THR A 5 18.03 42.58 39.22
CA THR A 5 16.61 42.77 39.47
C THR A 5 15.85 41.71 38.71
N THR A 6 15.61 40.58 39.38
CA THR A 6 14.75 39.50 38.90
C THR A 6 13.35 40.07 38.76
N GLU A 7 12.89 40.33 37.52
CA GLU A 7 11.50 40.69 37.24
C GLU A 7 10.57 39.59 37.78
N GLY A 8 10.09 39.78 39.01
CA GLY A 8 9.20 38.87 39.72
C GLY A 8 7.74 39.30 39.56
N GLY A 9 6.84 38.32 39.49
CA GLY A 9 5.38 38.52 39.41
C GLY A 9 4.77 38.10 38.07
N ILE A 10 3.49 38.40 37.89
CA ILE A 10 2.68 37.98 36.73
C ILE A 10 3.31 38.42 35.40
N LYS A 11 3.92 39.61 35.35
CA LYS A 11 4.65 40.10 34.16
C LYS A 11 5.88 39.25 33.84
N GLY A 12 6.69 38.90 34.84
CA GLY A 12 7.84 38.01 34.67
C GLY A 12 7.43 36.59 34.25
N PHE A 13 6.26 36.13 34.71
CA PHE A 13 5.67 34.86 34.27
C PHE A 13 5.28 34.90 32.79
N PHE A 14 4.55 35.92 32.32
CA PHE A 14 4.17 36.03 30.90
C PHE A 14 5.39 36.18 29.97
N THR A 15 6.39 36.97 30.35
CA THR A 15 7.62 37.13 29.56
C THR A 15 8.39 35.81 29.47
N ARG A 16 8.52 35.06 30.58
CA ARG A 16 9.15 33.73 30.57
C ARG A 16 8.32 32.68 29.82
N ALA A 17 7.01 32.71 29.96
CA ALA A 17 6.11 31.79 29.25
C ALA A 17 6.12 32.03 27.74
N GLY A 18 6.08 33.28 27.29
CA GLY A 18 6.15 33.62 25.87
C GLY A 18 7.49 33.23 25.23
N THR A 19 8.60 33.52 25.90
CA THR A 19 9.94 33.12 25.42
C THR A 19 10.12 31.60 25.41
N SER A 20 9.63 30.90 26.44
CA SER A 20 9.66 29.44 26.50
C SER A 20 8.75 28.79 25.45
N PHE A 21 7.59 29.39 25.16
CA PHE A 21 6.67 28.93 24.12
C PHE A 21 7.28 29.10 22.72
N LEU A 22 7.92 30.23 22.44
CA LEU A 22 8.64 30.43 21.17
C LEU A 22 9.81 29.45 21.02
N ALA A 23 10.62 29.28 22.05
CA ALA A 23 11.73 28.32 22.05
C ALA A 23 11.21 26.87 21.88
N GLY A 24 10.15 26.50 22.59
CA GLY A 24 9.51 25.20 22.47
C GLY A 24 8.88 24.97 21.09
N GLY A 25 8.25 26.00 20.51
CA GLY A 25 7.68 25.96 19.17
C GLY A 25 8.73 25.79 18.08
N LEU A 26 9.85 26.50 18.18
CA LEU A 26 10.98 26.33 17.26
C LEU A 26 11.60 24.93 17.36
N TYR A 27 11.80 24.43 18.59
CA TYR A 27 12.30 23.08 18.82
C TYR A 27 11.35 22.01 18.26
N ALA A 28 10.06 22.13 18.51
CA ALA A 28 9.04 21.22 17.98
C ALA A 28 9.04 21.22 16.45
N LYS A 29 9.13 22.41 15.82
CA LYS A 29 9.24 22.55 14.37
C LYS A 29 10.47 21.82 13.81
N GLU A 30 11.63 21.97 14.42
CA GLU A 30 12.87 21.30 13.99
C GLU A 30 12.78 19.78 14.12
N LYS A 31 12.21 19.28 15.22
CA LYS A 31 12.00 17.85 15.42
C LYS A 31 10.97 17.27 14.46
N ALA A 32 9.86 17.97 14.24
CA ALA A 32 8.87 17.59 13.24
C ALA A 32 9.49 17.55 11.83
N TRP A 33 10.30 18.54 11.48
CA TRP A 33 10.99 18.57 10.19
C TRP A 33 11.99 17.41 10.03
N THR A 34 12.72 17.08 11.09
CA THR A 34 13.64 15.93 11.11
C THR A 34 12.89 14.62 10.96
N LEU A 35 11.79 14.46 11.70
CA LEU A 35 10.93 13.27 11.61
C LEU A 35 10.32 13.14 10.21
N ALA A 36 9.84 14.23 9.63
CA ALA A 36 9.29 14.24 8.28
C ALA A 36 10.34 13.81 7.23
N LYS A 37 11.59 14.27 7.36
CA LYS A 37 12.69 13.82 6.49
C LYS A 37 12.99 12.34 6.64
N MET A 38 13.04 11.83 7.87
CA MET A 38 13.27 10.41 8.14
C MET A 38 12.11 9.55 7.62
N GLY A 39 10.87 9.94 7.91
CA GLY A 39 9.66 9.28 7.44
C GLY A 39 9.56 9.28 5.92
N GLY A 40 9.88 10.41 5.27
CA GLY A 40 9.94 10.50 3.81
C GLY A 40 10.96 9.54 3.21
N LYS A 41 12.16 9.43 3.80
CA LYS A 41 13.19 8.50 3.33
C LYS A 41 12.77 7.03 3.47
N VAL A 42 12.23 6.64 4.62
CA VAL A 42 11.75 5.28 4.86
C VAL A 42 10.55 4.96 3.96
N GLY A 43 9.58 5.86 3.89
CA GLY A 43 8.40 5.72 3.03
C GLY A 43 8.79 5.57 1.57
N PHE A 44 9.78 6.33 1.08
CA PHE A 44 10.29 6.20 -0.27
C PHE A 44 10.91 4.83 -0.54
N TYR A 45 11.70 4.28 0.39
CA TYR A 45 12.24 2.93 0.23
C TYR A 45 11.16 1.86 0.21
N VAL A 46 10.17 1.96 1.11
CA VAL A 46 9.05 1.02 1.14
C VAL A 46 8.25 1.09 -0.16
N ALA A 47 7.94 2.30 -0.63
CA ALA A 47 7.16 2.51 -1.85
C ALA A 47 7.89 2.02 -3.11
N THR A 48 9.17 2.33 -3.26
CA THR A 48 9.93 1.87 -4.44
C THR A 48 10.13 0.36 -4.43
N THR A 49 10.42 -0.22 -3.27
CA THR A 49 10.56 -1.68 -3.11
C THR A 49 9.23 -2.37 -3.38
N SER A 50 8.11 -1.85 -2.86
CA SER A 50 6.80 -2.45 -3.08
C SER A 50 6.39 -2.40 -4.55
N ILE A 51 6.69 -1.32 -5.28
CA ILE A 51 6.44 -1.26 -6.74
C ILE A 51 7.25 -2.33 -7.45
N VAL A 52 8.56 -2.41 -7.20
CA VAL A 52 9.42 -3.36 -7.93
C VAL A 52 9.05 -4.81 -7.63
N VAL A 53 8.65 -5.13 -6.40
CA VAL A 53 8.33 -6.51 -5.98
C VAL A 53 6.89 -6.89 -6.31
N LEU A 54 5.92 -6.00 -6.13
CA LEU A 54 4.50 -6.33 -6.31
C LEU A 54 4.02 -6.15 -7.74
N MET A 55 4.58 -5.20 -8.51
CA MET A 55 4.12 -4.95 -9.88
C MET A 55 4.24 -6.19 -10.80
N PRO A 56 5.32 -6.98 -10.77
CA PRO A 56 5.41 -8.20 -11.56
C PRO A 56 4.28 -9.19 -11.25
N LEU A 57 3.95 -9.37 -9.97
CA LEU A 57 2.88 -10.26 -9.52
C LEU A 57 1.50 -9.75 -9.95
N ILE A 58 1.25 -8.43 -9.83
CA ILE A 58 0.00 -7.82 -10.28
C ILE A 58 -0.20 -8.07 -11.79
N PHE A 59 0.85 -7.86 -12.58
CA PHE A 59 0.79 -8.10 -14.03
C PHE A 59 0.59 -9.57 -14.37
N GLU A 60 1.22 -10.48 -13.64
CA GLU A 60 1.03 -11.91 -13.84
C GLU A 60 -0.42 -12.34 -13.57
N ILE A 61 -1.03 -11.87 -12.47
CA ILE A 61 -2.43 -12.15 -12.13
C ILE A 61 -3.38 -11.57 -13.17
N MET A 62 -3.17 -10.33 -13.60
CA MET A 62 -4.00 -9.70 -14.64
C MET A 62 -3.90 -10.47 -15.96
N ARG A 63 -2.69 -10.86 -16.35
CA ARG A 63 -2.44 -11.66 -17.55
C ARG A 63 -3.11 -13.03 -17.45
N GLU A 64 -3.02 -13.71 -16.31
CA GLU A 64 -3.68 -14.98 -16.07
C GLU A 64 -5.21 -14.85 -16.16
N GLY A 65 -5.78 -13.79 -15.59
CA GLY A 65 -7.21 -13.49 -15.70
C GLY A 65 -7.68 -13.35 -17.16
N GLN A 66 -6.96 -12.58 -17.98
CA GLN A 66 -7.26 -12.41 -19.40
C GLN A 66 -7.12 -13.72 -20.21
N MET A 67 -6.10 -14.54 -19.89
CA MET A 67 -5.92 -15.85 -20.51
C MET A 67 -7.09 -16.78 -20.20
N ILE A 68 -7.54 -16.84 -18.94
CA ILE A 68 -8.69 -17.65 -18.53
C ILE A 68 -9.97 -17.18 -19.24
N GLU A 69 -10.20 -15.88 -19.38
CA GLU A 69 -11.35 -15.36 -20.12
C GLU A 69 -11.34 -15.77 -21.60
N THR A 70 -10.17 -15.73 -22.22
CA THR A 70 -9.98 -16.16 -23.62
C THR A 70 -10.22 -17.66 -23.76
N ASP A 71 -9.67 -18.47 -22.85
CA ASP A 71 -9.85 -19.92 -22.84
C ASP A 71 -11.31 -20.31 -22.61
N LYS A 72 -12.05 -19.59 -21.76
CA LYS A 72 -13.49 -19.81 -21.57
C LYS A 72 -14.28 -19.63 -22.86
N LEU A 73 -13.91 -18.65 -23.69
CA LEU A 73 -14.55 -18.43 -24.98
C LEU A 73 -14.27 -19.59 -25.93
N GLN A 74 -13.02 -20.06 -25.99
CA GLN A 74 -12.64 -21.21 -26.82
C GLN A 74 -13.33 -22.50 -26.36
N VAL A 75 -13.35 -22.77 -25.05
CA VAL A 75 -14.07 -23.91 -24.46
C VAL A 75 -15.55 -23.86 -24.81
N LYS A 76 -16.17 -22.68 -24.74
CA LYS A 76 -17.59 -22.52 -25.10
C LYS A 76 -17.83 -22.85 -26.58
N GLU A 77 -16.94 -22.42 -27.47
CA GLU A 77 -17.02 -22.73 -28.90
C GLU A 77 -16.82 -24.22 -29.17
N LEU A 78 -15.81 -24.85 -28.56
CA LEU A 78 -15.54 -26.29 -28.72
C LEU A 78 -16.69 -27.15 -28.15
N ARG A 79 -17.31 -26.74 -27.05
CA ARG A 79 -18.53 -27.40 -26.54
C ARG A 79 -19.68 -27.31 -27.55
N GLN A 80 -19.83 -26.20 -28.26
CA GLN A 80 -20.83 -26.07 -29.33
C GLN A 80 -20.53 -27.00 -30.52
N GLN A 81 -19.24 -27.28 -30.76
CA GLN A 81 -18.80 -28.26 -31.76
C GLN A 81 -18.94 -29.73 -31.28
N GLY A 82 -19.35 -29.96 -30.03
CA GLY A 82 -19.62 -31.29 -29.47
C GLY A 82 -18.49 -31.93 -28.67
N TYR A 83 -17.41 -31.20 -28.36
CA TYR A 83 -16.33 -31.71 -27.52
C TYR A 83 -16.79 -31.90 -26.06
N SER A 84 -16.40 -33.03 -25.46
CA SER A 84 -16.68 -33.31 -24.05
C SER A 84 -15.64 -32.65 -23.12
N ASP A 85 -16.01 -32.45 -21.85
CA ASP A 85 -15.13 -31.82 -20.86
C ASP A 85 -13.84 -32.62 -20.60
N SER A 86 -13.87 -33.95 -20.74
CA SER A 86 -12.67 -34.78 -20.62
C SER A 86 -11.69 -34.53 -21.78
N GLN A 87 -12.21 -34.38 -23.01
CA GLN A 87 -11.40 -34.06 -24.19
C GLN A 87 -10.80 -32.66 -24.08
N LEU A 88 -11.57 -31.69 -23.58
CA LEU A 88 -11.08 -30.32 -23.36
C LEU A 88 -10.00 -30.27 -22.28
N GLN A 89 -10.11 -31.11 -21.26
CA GLN A 89 -9.07 -31.25 -20.25
C GLN A 89 -7.81 -31.93 -20.81
N GLU A 90 -7.95 -32.92 -21.68
CA GLU A 90 -6.83 -33.56 -22.41
C GLU A 90 -6.14 -32.59 -23.39
N LEU A 91 -6.90 -31.66 -23.98
CA LEU A 91 -6.37 -30.56 -24.80
C LEU A 91 -5.59 -29.51 -24.00
N GLY A 92 -5.60 -29.60 -22.67
CA GLY A 92 -4.79 -28.76 -21.79
C GLY A 92 -5.48 -27.51 -21.28
N PHE A 93 -6.80 -27.35 -21.49
CA PHE A 93 -7.52 -26.20 -20.94
C PHE A 93 -7.51 -26.21 -19.40
N PRO A 94 -7.24 -25.06 -18.75
CA PRO A 94 -7.20 -24.99 -17.31
C PRO A 94 -8.60 -25.23 -16.71
N LYS A 95 -8.66 -25.86 -15.53
CA LYS A 95 -9.92 -26.15 -14.82
C LYS A 95 -10.79 -24.90 -14.61
N ALA A 96 -10.15 -23.74 -14.39
CA ALA A 96 -10.81 -22.46 -14.28
C ALA A 96 -11.57 -22.06 -15.57
N ALA A 97 -11.02 -22.40 -16.75
CA ALA A 97 -11.69 -22.15 -18.03
C ALA A 97 -12.85 -23.12 -18.30
N LEU A 98 -12.78 -24.34 -17.77
CA LEU A 98 -13.86 -25.33 -17.86
C LEU A 98 -15.07 -25.00 -16.96
N GLY A 99 -14.97 -23.97 -16.11
CA GLY A 99 -15.97 -23.63 -15.10
C GLY A 99 -15.87 -24.47 -13.82
N LEU A 100 -14.83 -25.29 -13.73
CA LEU A 100 -14.48 -26.07 -12.54
C LEU A 100 -13.61 -25.19 -11.64
N SER A 101 -14.20 -24.14 -11.07
CA SER A 101 -13.49 -23.22 -10.17
C SER A 101 -12.87 -23.96 -8.98
N PRO A 102 -11.66 -23.58 -8.54
CA PRO A 102 -11.07 -24.13 -7.32
C PRO A 102 -11.96 -23.79 -6.11
N ALA A 103 -12.10 -24.73 -5.19
CA ALA A 103 -13.06 -24.69 -4.07
C ALA A 103 -12.91 -23.50 -3.09
N VAL A 104 -11.87 -22.68 -3.23
CA VAL A 104 -11.51 -21.62 -2.28
C VAL A 104 -12.45 -20.39 -2.34
N LEU A 105 -13.22 -20.23 -3.42
CA LEU A 105 -14.15 -19.08 -3.59
C LEU A 105 -15.64 -19.45 -3.56
N LYS A 106 -16.02 -20.58 -2.94
CA LYS A 106 -17.41 -20.78 -2.50
C LYS A 106 -17.56 -20.24 -1.08
N SER A 107 -17.53 -18.92 -0.90
CA SER A 107 -18.14 -18.33 0.29
C SER A 107 -19.65 -18.31 0.04
N THR A 108 -20.36 -19.12 0.82
CA THR A 108 -21.82 -19.08 1.03
C THR A 108 -22.36 -17.67 1.19
#